data_AF-A0A0F9SB98-F1
#
_entry.id   AF-A0A0F9SB98-F1
#
_cell.length_a   1.000
_cell.length_b   1.000
_cell.length_c   1.000
_cell.angle_alpha   90.00
_cell.angle_beta   90.00
_cell.angle_gamma   90.00
#
_symmetry.space_group_name_H-M   'P 1'
#
loop_
_entity.id
_entity.type
_entity.pdbx_description
1 polymer ?
#
loop_
_entity_poly.entity_id
_entity_poly.type
_entity_poly.pdbx_seq_one_letter_code
_entity_poly.pdbx_strand_id
1 'polypeptide(L)' 'MPSNTRGKIKEHLEGCHRNTEAIKEHCAKILALVGDKNPKVTAAIEALSNINTVLDESAQNIYSLI' A
#
# COMPACT_ATOMS: atom_id res chain seq x y z
N MET A 1 6.99 19.70 -17.45
CA MET A 1 5.61 19.26 -17.76
C MET A 1 4.68 20.46 -17.70
N PRO A 2 3.60 20.50 -18.52
CA PRO A 2 2.53 21.47 -18.33
C PRO A 2 2.03 21.41 -16.88
N SER A 3 1.78 22.56 -16.26
CA SER A 3 1.44 22.66 -14.82
C SER A 3 0.33 21.68 -14.39
N ASN A 4 -0.68 21.50 -15.24
CA ASN A 4 -1.81 20.60 -15.00
C ASN A 4 -1.43 19.10 -15.01
N THR A 5 -0.46 18.69 -15.84
CA THR A 5 -0.04 17.28 -15.93
C THR A 5 0.66 16.83 -14.66
N ARG A 6 1.55 17.67 -14.11
CA ARG A 6 2.27 17.39 -12.87
C ARG A 6 1.30 17.22 -11.69
N GLY A 7 0.34 18.15 -11.54
CA GLY A 7 -0.66 18.11 -10.48
C GLY A 7 -1.46 16.81 -10.49
N LYS A 8 -1.98 16.42 -11.67
CA LYS A 8 -2.73 15.17 -11.82
C LYS A 8 -1.92 13.92 -11.48
N ILE A 9 -0.63 13.88 -11.84
CA ILE A 9 0.23 12.74 -11.48
C ILE A 9 0.38 12.65 -9.95
N LYS A 10 0.58 13.78 -9.26
CA LYS A 10 0.66 13.82 -7.79
C LYS A 10 -0.63 13.33 -7.14
N GLU A 11 -1.79 13.78 -7.61
CA GLU A 11 -3.10 13.34 -7.11
C GLU A 11 -3.28 11.82 -7.24
N HIS A 12 -2.85 11.23 -8.36
CA HIS A 12 -2.93 9.79 -8.57
C HIS A 12 -1.96 9.02 -7.67
N LEU A 13 -0.73 9.51 -7.46
CA LEU A 13 0.24 8.90 -6.56
C LEU A 13 -0.21 8.97 -5.09
N GLU A 14 -0.84 10.06 -4.67
CA GLU A 14 -1.52 10.14 -3.36
C GLU A 14 -2.68 9.14 -3.26
N GLY A 15 -3.38 8.89 -4.37
CA GLY A 15 -4.37 7.82 -4.48
C GLY A 15 -3.76 6.43 -4.26
N CYS A 16 -2.59 6.15 -4.83
CA CYS A 16 -1.85 4.92 -4.59
C CYS A 16 -1.52 4.74 -3.10
N HIS A 17 -0.99 5.78 -2.45
CA HIS A 17 -0.67 5.76 -1.02
C HIS A 17 -1.91 5.45 -0.15
N ARG A 18 -3.05 6.13 -0.40
CA ARG A 18 -4.30 5.86 0.33
C ARG A 18 -4.81 4.43 0.14
N ASN A 19 -4.69 3.89 -1.07
CA ASN A 19 -5.10 2.51 -1.34
C ASN A 19 -4.20 1.51 -0.62
N THR A 20 -2.89 1.73 -0.58
CA THR A 20 -1.96 0.86 0.16
C THR A 20 -2.23 0.89 1.66
N GLU A 21 -2.55 2.06 2.24
CA GLU A 21 -2.93 2.17 3.65
C GLU A 21 -4.22 1.40 3.95
N ALA A 22 -5.26 1.53 3.11
CA ALA A 22 -6.50 0.77 3.27
C ALA A 22 -6.24 -0.74 3.21
N ILE A 23 -5.37 -1.20 2.31
CA ILE A 23 -5.01 -2.63 2.21
C ILE A 23 -4.26 -3.09 3.47
N LYS A 24 -3.30 -2.31 3.99
CA LYS A 24 -2.59 -2.63 5.24
C LYS A 24 -3.56 -2.73 6.42
N GLU A 25 -4.54 -1.82 6.52
CA GLU A 25 -5.58 -1.87 7.55
C GLU A 25 -6.40 -3.17 7.47
N HIS A 26 -6.81 -3.57 6.27
CA HIS A 26 -7.52 -4.84 6.07
C HIS A 26 -6.65 -6.05 6.41
N CYS A 27 -5.36 -6.05 6.04
CA CYS A 27 -4.43 -7.11 6.41
C CYS A 27 -4.32 -7.24 7.94
N ALA A 28 -4.18 -6.13 8.66
CA ALA A 28 -4.13 -6.12 10.13
C ALA A 28 -5.41 -6.68 10.77
N LYS A 29 -6.58 -6.30 10.25
CA LYS A 29 -7.87 -6.85 10.71
C LYS A 29 -7.97 -8.37 10.47
N ILE A 30 -7.52 -8.84 9.31
CA ILE A 30 -7.51 -10.29 9.00
C ILE A 30 -6.57 -11.02 9.95
N LEU A 31 -5.36 -10.50 10.20
CA LEU A 31 -4.41 -11.10 11.15
C LEU A 31 -5.00 -11.20 12.56
N ALA A 32 -5.71 -10.16 13.01
CA ALA A 32 -6.40 -10.19 14.31
C ALA A 32 -7.51 -11.26 14.39
N LEU A 33 -8.19 -11.56 13.28
CA LEU A 33 -9.22 -12.61 13.21
C LEU A 33 -8.62 -14.02 13.16
N VAL A 34 -7.53 -14.19 12.41
CA VAL A 34 -6.85 -15.48 12.25
C VAL A 34 -6.10 -15.86 13.53
N GLY A 35 -5.37 -14.91 14.13
CA GLY A 35 -4.47 -15.14 15.25
C GLY A 35 -3.48 -16.27 14.95
N ASP A 36 -3.16 -17.07 15.96
CA ASP A 36 -2.22 -18.19 15.82
C ASP A 36 -2.87 -19.49 15.30
N LYS A 37 -4.16 -19.44 14.94
CA LYS A 37 -4.93 -20.64 14.57
C LYS A 37 -4.51 -21.22 13.21
N ASN A 38 -4.00 -20.39 12.31
CA ASN A 38 -3.61 -20.81 10.97
C ASN A 38 -2.34 -20.10 10.47
N PRO A 39 -1.16 -20.66 10.79
CA PRO A 39 0.14 -20.07 10.42
C PRO A 39 0.31 -19.85 8.92
N LYS A 40 -0.29 -20.70 8.08
CA LYS A 40 -0.21 -20.56 6.61
C LYS A 40 -0.94 -19.31 6.13
N VAL A 41 -2.12 -19.04 6.68
CA VAL A 41 -2.90 -17.83 6.33
C VAL A 41 -2.21 -16.59 6.90
N THR A 42 -1.72 -16.64 8.14
CA THR A 42 -0.94 -15.55 8.75
C THR A 42 0.24 -15.15 7.86
N ALA A 43 1.08 -16.12 7.47
CA ALA A 43 2.23 -15.88 6.61
C ALA A 43 1.84 -15.30 5.23
N ALA A 44 0.72 -15.76 4.65
CA ALA A 44 0.22 -15.23 3.38
C ALA A 44 -0.25 -13.77 3.50
N ILE A 45 -0.92 -13.40 4.59
CA ILE A 45 -1.38 -12.03 4.83
C ILE A 45 -0.22 -11.09 5.18
N GLU A 46 0.76 -11.55 5.94
CA GLU A 46 2.00 -10.81 6.19
C GLU A 46 2.75 -10.53 4.88
N ALA A 47 2.87 -11.53 3.99
CA ALA A 47 3.48 -11.34 2.68
C ALA A 47 2.72 -10.31 1.82
N LEU A 48 1.38 -10.34 1.84
CA LEU A 48 0.55 -9.36 1.15
C LEU A 48 0.74 -7.93 1.70
N SER A 49 0.82 -7.79 3.02
CA SER A 49 1.10 -6.51 3.68
C SER A 49 2.46 -5.95 3.26
N ASN A 50 3.50 -6.81 3.25
CA ASN A 50 4.86 -6.42 2.87
C ASN A 50 4.95 -5.97 1.40
N ILE A 51 4.27 -6.66 0.48
CA ILE A 51 4.24 -6.24 -0.93
C ILE A 51 3.59 -4.86 -1.07
N ASN A 52 2.54 -4.55 -0.30
CA ASN A 52 1.91 -3.23 -0.31
C ASN A 52 2.82 -2.13 0.24
N THR A 53 3.67 -2.43 1.22
CA THR A 53 4.70 -1.50 1.68
C THR A 53 5.66 -1.15 0.55
N VAL A 54 6.14 -2.15 -0.21
CA VAL A 54 7.05 -1.90 -1.36
C VAL A 54 6.36 -1.08 -2.45
N LEU A 55 5.07 -1.31 -2.72
CA LEU A 55 4.29 -0.53 -3.68
C LEU A 55 4.13 0.93 -3.25
N ASP A 56 3.85 1.16 -1.96
CA ASP A 56 3.73 2.50 -1.36
C ASP A 56 5.06 3.27 -1.46
N GLU A 57 6.16 2.66 -1.02
CA GLU A 57 7.51 3.22 -1.12
C GLU A 57 7.87 3.56 -2.58
N SER A 58 7.51 2.70 -3.52
CA SER A 58 7.72 2.96 -4.95
C SER A 58 6.92 4.16 -5.45
N ALA A 59 5.66 4.31 -5.01
CA ALA A 59 4.83 5.46 -5.36
C ALA A 59 5.39 6.76 -4.74
N GLN A 60 5.87 6.72 -3.49
CA GLN A 60 6.51 7.85 -2.83
C GLN A 60 7.81 8.27 -3.51
N ASN A 61 8.63 7.30 -3.91
CA ASN A 61 9.85 7.55 -4.67
C ASN A 61 9.52 8.28 -5.98
N ILE A 62 8.52 7.81 -6.74
CA ILE A 62 8.08 8.50 -7.96
C ILE A 62 7.55 9.91 -7.64
N TYR A 63 6.77 10.08 -6.57
CA TYR A 63 6.23 11.38 -6.16
C TYR A 63 7.35 12.40 -5.90
N SER A 64 8.43 11.97 -5.24
CA SER A 64 9.59 12.81 -4.93
C SER A 64 10.36 13.31 -6.16
N LEU A 65 10.23 12.61 -7.30
CA LEU A 65 10.92 12.95 -8.54
C LEU A 65 10.15 13.95 -9.42
N ILE A 66 8.88 14.24 -9.09
CA ILE A 66 7.93 14.96 -9.95
C ILE A 66 7.64 16.38 -9.45
#